data_AF-A0A8J7RN59-F1
#
_entry.id   AF-A0A8J7RN59-F1
#
_cell.length_a   1.000
_cell.length_b   1.000
_cell.length_c   1.000
_cell.angle_alpha   90.00
_cell.angle_beta   90.00
_cell.angle_gamma   90.00
#
_symmetry.space_group_name_H-M   'P 1'
#
loop_
_entity.id
_entity.type
_entity.pdbx_description
1 polymer ?
#
loop_
_entity_poly.entity_id
_entity_poly.type
_entity_poly.pdbx_seq_one_letter_code
_entity_poly.pdbx_strand_id
1 'polypeptide(L)'
;MFSIFSKWLERRRELRRLCRDDARQLVERDPLTAYYDAQRAAARARFAGDGGAFLHWARVAAEVARISQAPMNFEIVESIVDEEERRAKLS
;
A
#
# COMPACT_ATOMS: atom_id res chain seq x y z
N MET A 1 24.96 16.31 -13.68
CA MET A 1 23.85 16.56 -12.74
C MET A 1 22.51 16.04 -13.28
N PHE A 2 22.10 16.36 -14.52
CA PHE A 2 20.86 15.87 -15.16
C PHE A 2 20.68 14.34 -15.17
N SER A 3 21.76 13.56 -15.30
CA SER A 3 21.70 12.08 -15.32
C SER A 3 21.28 11.46 -13.97
N ILE A 4 21.57 12.11 -12.83
CA ILE A 4 21.15 11.61 -11.51
C ILE A 4 19.65 11.87 -11.33
N PHE A 5 19.17 13.05 -11.75
CA PHE A 5 17.75 13.38 -11.75
C PHE A 5 16.95 12.50 -12.71
N SER A 6 17.47 12.19 -13.90
CA SER A 6 16.78 11.31 -14.86
C SER A 6 16.66 9.87 -14.34
N LYS A 7 17.73 9.31 -13.77
CA LYS A 7 17.71 7.97 -13.14
C LYS A 7 16.76 7.91 -11.94
N TRP A 8 16.74 8.95 -11.10
CA TRP A 8 15.77 9.04 -9.99
C TRP A 8 14.33 9.15 -10.48
N LEU A 9 14.08 9.91 -11.56
CA LEU A 9 12.77 10.03 -12.20
C LEU A 9 12.31 8.73 -12.84
N GLU A 10 13.19 8.02 -13.55
CA GLU A 10 12.93 6.69 -14.12
C GLU A 10 12.59 5.69 -13.01
N ARG A 11 13.41 5.63 -11.96
CA ARG A 11 13.15 4.77 -10.80
C ARG A 11 11.83 5.09 -10.12
N ARG A 12 11.49 6.38 -9.99
CA ARG A 12 10.21 6.81 -9.40
C ARG A 12 9.02 6.46 -10.30
N ARG A 13 9.17 6.54 -11.63
CA ARG A 13 8.14 6.12 -12.59
C ARG A 13 7.93 4.62 -12.57
N GLU A 14 9.00 3.83 -12.49
CA GLU A 14 8.93 2.37 -12.32
C GLU A 14 8.19 2.00 -11.04
N LEU A 15 8.60 2.56 -9.90
CA LEU A 15 7.92 2.32 -8.62
C LEU A 15 6.44 2.71 -8.68
N ARG A 16 6.13 3.82 -9.35
CA ARG A 16 4.73 4.24 -9.52
C ARG A 16 3.94 3.31 -10.44
N ARG A 17 4.55 2.76 -11.49
CA ARG A 17 3.92 1.75 -12.35
C ARG A 17 3.63 0.49 -11.56
N LEU A 18 4.61 -0.03 -10.82
CA LEU A 18 4.43 -1.20 -9.96
C LEU A 18 3.30 -1.00 -8.94
N CYS A 19 3.30 0.12 -8.21
CA CYS A 19 2.22 0.43 -7.28
C CYS A 19 0.85 0.53 -7.96
N ARG A 20 0.80 1.04 -9.19
CA ARG A 20 -0.45 1.18 -9.96
C ARG A 20 -0.96 -0.18 -10.44
N ASP A 21 -0.07 -1.06 -10.89
CA ASP A 21 -0.44 -2.38 -11.37
C ASP A 21 -0.90 -3.27 -10.21
N ASP A 22 -0.25 -3.19 -9.06
CA ASP A 22 -0.73 -3.87 -7.83
C ASP A 22 -2.07 -3.29 -7.36
N ALA A 23 -2.25 -1.96 -7.39
CA ALA A 23 -3.52 -1.34 -7.05
C ALA A 23 -4.65 -1.79 -7.98
N ARG A 24 -4.38 -1.91 -9.28
CA ARG A 24 -5.34 -2.43 -10.27
C ARG A 24 -5.69 -3.88 -9.97
N GLN A 25 -4.70 -4.74 -9.73
CA GLN A 25 -4.95 -6.14 -9.39
C GLN A 25 -5.81 -6.29 -8.14
N LEU A 26 -5.56 -5.48 -7.09
CA LEU A 26 -6.39 -5.49 -5.88
C LEU A 26 -7.83 -5.08 -6.19
N VAL A 27 -8.02 -4.00 -6.96
CA VAL A 27 -9.37 -3.52 -7.32
C VAL A 27 -10.10 -4.49 -8.25
N GLU A 28 -9.40 -5.12 -9.21
CA GLU A 28 -9.96 -6.13 -10.09
C GLU A 28 -10.39 -7.38 -9.31
N ARG A 29 -9.65 -7.74 -8.25
CA ARG A 29 -10.01 -8.84 -7.36
C ARG A 29 -11.25 -8.53 -6.53
N ASP A 30 -11.25 -7.40 -5.84
CA ASP A 30 -12.39 -6.92 -5.05
C ASP A 30 -12.28 -5.40 -4.80
N PRO A 31 -13.10 -4.58 -5.49
CA PRO A 31 -13.07 -3.14 -5.36
C PRO A 31 -13.38 -2.63 -3.94
N LEU A 32 -14.18 -3.37 -3.16
CA LEU A 32 -14.65 -2.96 -1.83
C LEU A 32 -13.59 -3.18 -0.76
N THR A 33 -12.77 -4.22 -0.91
CA THR A 33 -11.74 -4.59 0.08
C THR A 33 -10.32 -4.18 -0.33
N ALA A 34 -10.08 -3.88 -1.60
CA ALA A 34 -8.75 -3.53 -2.15
C ALA A 34 -7.98 -2.50 -1.31
N TYR A 35 -8.66 -1.44 -0.84
CA TYR A 35 -8.01 -0.41 -0.03
C TYR A 35 -7.57 -0.96 1.33
N TYR A 36 -8.43 -1.71 1.99
CA TYR A 36 -8.15 -2.32 3.28
C TYR A 36 -7.11 -3.42 3.19
N ASP A 37 -7.07 -4.18 2.10
CA ASP A 37 -6.05 -5.19 1.86
C ASP A 37 -4.66 -4.57 1.71
N ALA A 38 -4.56 -3.46 0.97
CA ALA A 38 -3.32 -2.70 0.87
C ALA A 38 -2.90 -2.11 2.24
N GLN A 39 -3.84 -1.57 3.02
CA GLN A 39 -3.57 -1.08 4.37
C GLN A 39 -3.11 -2.20 5.31
N ARG A 40 -3.72 -3.38 5.23
CA ARG A 40 -3.32 -4.56 6.02
C ARG A 40 -1.91 -5.02 5.66
N ALA A 41 -1.57 -5.06 4.36
CA ALA A 41 -0.22 -5.38 3.92
C ALA A 41 0.81 -4.34 4.40
N ALA A 42 0.46 -3.06 4.39
CA ALA A 42 1.29 -2.00 4.96
C ALA A 42 1.48 -2.17 6.48
N ALA A 43 0.41 -2.43 7.23
CA ALA A 43 0.47 -2.66 8.67
C ALA A 43 1.37 -3.85 9.02
N ARG A 44 1.23 -4.97 8.30
CA ARG A 44 2.13 -6.14 8.46
C ARG A 44 3.60 -5.77 8.24
N ALA A 45 3.89 -5.08 7.13
CA ALA A 45 5.26 -4.67 6.83
C ALA A 45 5.83 -3.74 7.90
N ARG A 46 5.02 -2.81 8.42
CA ARG A 46 5.40 -1.92 9.52
C ARG A 46 5.80 -2.73 10.76
N PHE A 47 4.99 -3.68 11.19
CA PHE A 47 5.27 -4.45 12.41
C PHE A 47 6.36 -5.51 12.22
N ALA A 48 6.61 -5.94 10.98
CA ALA A 48 7.77 -6.76 10.62
C ALA A 48 9.09 -5.95 10.52
N GLY A 49 9.05 -4.62 10.63
CA GLY A 49 10.22 -3.75 10.46
C GLY A 49 10.66 -3.55 9.01
N ASP A 50 9.86 -3.98 8.03
CA ASP A 50 10.15 -3.80 6.60
C ASP A 50 9.60 -2.45 6.11
N GLY A 51 10.42 -1.40 6.26
CA GLY A 51 10.08 -0.06 5.79
C GLY A 51 9.90 0.05 4.27
N GLY A 52 10.56 -0.81 3.49
CA GLY A 52 10.45 -0.81 2.04
C GLY A 52 9.08 -1.31 1.59
N ALA A 53 8.66 -2.47 2.11
CA ALA A 53 7.34 -3.02 1.86
C ALA A 53 6.23 -2.12 2.44
N PHE A 54 6.44 -1.50 3.61
CA PHE A 54 5.49 -0.54 4.17
C PHE A 54 5.24 0.62 3.19
N LEU A 55 6.30 1.25 2.68
CA LEU A 55 6.17 2.36 1.73
C LEU A 55 5.54 1.93 0.40
N HIS A 56 5.81 0.71 -0.06
CA HIS A 56 5.18 0.14 -1.25
C HIS A 56 3.66 0.02 -1.05
N TRP A 57 3.23 -0.69 -0.01
CA TRP A 57 1.81 -0.93 0.24
C TRP A 57 1.04 0.34 0.62
N ALA A 58 1.66 1.30 1.31
CA ALA A 58 1.07 2.61 1.55
C ALA A 58 0.81 3.39 0.24
N ARG A 59 1.73 3.29 -0.74
CA ARG A 59 1.52 3.88 -2.07
C ARG A 59 0.48 3.14 -2.88
N VAL A 60 0.41 1.82 -2.78
CA VAL A 60 -0.65 1.00 -3.37
C VAL A 60 -2.01 1.43 -2.81
N ALA A 61 -2.16 1.56 -1.49
CA ALA A 61 -3.41 2.03 -0.87
C ALA A 61 -3.83 3.42 -1.38
N ALA A 62 -2.89 4.34 -1.54
CA ALA A 62 -3.16 5.66 -2.12
C ALA A 62 -3.59 5.59 -3.59
N GLU A 63 -2.99 4.73 -4.42
CA GLU A 63 -3.41 4.54 -5.81
C GLU A 63 -4.76 3.81 -5.91
N VAL A 64 -5.06 2.85 -5.02
CA VAL A 64 -6.39 2.22 -4.89
C VAL A 64 -7.42 3.29 -4.56
N ALA A 65 -7.16 4.14 -3.57
CA ALA A 65 -8.07 5.22 -3.19
C ALA A 65 -8.32 6.23 -4.33
N ARG A 66 -7.34 6.39 -5.23
CA ARG A 66 -7.46 7.24 -6.41
C ARG A 66 -8.32 6.63 -7.52
N ILE A 67 -8.33 5.30 -7.67
CA ILE A 67 -9.00 4.61 -8.81
C ILE A 67 -10.31 3.93 -8.43
N SER A 68 -10.52 3.60 -7.16
CA SER A 68 -11.76 2.97 -6.68
C SER A 68 -12.79 4.03 -6.28
N GLN A 69 -14.07 3.72 -6.49
CA GLN A 69 -15.20 4.51 -5.97
C GLN A 69 -15.74 3.95 -4.63
N ALA A 70 -15.13 2.88 -4.11
CA ALA A 70 -15.57 2.27 -2.87
C ALA A 70 -15.42 3.25 -1.68
N PRO A 71 -16.44 3.36 -0.80
CA PRO A 71 -16.33 4.18 0.38
C PRO A 71 -15.29 3.60 1.34
N MET A 72 -14.48 4.48 1.93
CA MET A 72 -13.44 4.11 2.89
C MET A 72 -13.84 4.60 4.29
N ASN A 73 -13.72 3.73 5.28
CA ASN A 73 -13.95 4.02 6.68
C ASN A 73 -12.61 3.91 7.43
N PHE A 74 -12.24 4.99 8.10
CA PHE A 74 -11.01 5.07 8.88
C PHE A 74 -11.02 4.12 10.09
N GLU A 75 -12.16 3.88 10.73
CA GLU A 75 -12.27 2.95 11.87
C GLU A 75 -11.90 1.51 11.47
N ILE A 76 -12.20 1.12 10.22
CA ILE A 76 -11.79 -0.19 9.68
C ILE A 76 -10.27 -0.24 9.54
N VAL A 77 -9.64 0.85 9.09
CA VAL A 77 -8.17 0.93 8.99
C VAL A 77 -7.52 0.82 10.37
N GLU A 78 -8.03 1.55 11.37
CA GLU A 78 -7.55 1.45 12.75
C GLU A 78 -7.65 0.02 13.27
N SER A 79 -8.82 -0.61 13.11
CA SER A 79 -9.02 -2.00 13.55
C SER A 79 -8.06 -2.99 12.88
N ILE A 80 -7.71 -2.76 11.61
CA ILE A 80 -6.72 -3.57 10.87
C ILE A 80 -5.33 -3.37 11.46
N VAL A 81 -4.93 -2.14 11.75
CA VAL A 81 -3.62 -1.84 12.33
C VAL A 81 -3.50 -2.48 13.71
N ASP A 82 -4.51 -2.33 14.57
CA ASP A 82 -4.53 -2.93 15.91
C ASP A 82 -4.46 -4.46 15.86
N GLU A 83 -5.17 -5.07 14.92
CA GLU A 83 -5.15 -6.52 14.69
C GLU A 83 -3.76 -6.99 14.26
N GLU A 84 -3.14 -6.35 13.26
CA GLU A 84 -1.82 -6.76 12.78
C GLU A 84 -0.72 -6.44 13.81
N GLU A 85 -0.87 -5.42 14.65
CA GLU A 85 0.03 -5.16 15.78
C GLU A 85 -0.05 -6.30 16.80
N ARG A 86 -1.26 -6.71 17.16
CA ARG A 86 -1.48 -7.81 18.11
C ARG A 86 -0.88 -9.11 17.59
N ARG A 87 -1.04 -9.40 16.29
CA ARG A 87 -0.42 -10.56 15.63
C ARG A 87 1.10 -10.52 15.69
N ALA A 88 1.71 -9.37 15.43
CA ALA A 88 3.16 -9.22 15.47
C ALA A 88 3.73 -9.43 16.88
N LYS A 89 2.99 -9.05 17.93
CA LYS A 89 3.37 -9.30 19.34
C LYS A 89 3.28 -10.76 19.76
N LEU A 90 2.52 -11.58 19.03
CA LEU A 90 2.31 -13.00 19.30
C LEU A 90 3.24 -13.92 18.48
N SER A 91 3.97 -13.36 17.50
CA SER A 91 4.94 -14.06 16.66
C SER A 91 6.34 -14.03 17.26
#